data_AF-A0A170WEM9-F1
#
_entry.id   AF-A0A170WEM9-F1
#
_cell.length_a   1.000
_cell.length_b   1.000
_cell.length_c   1.000
_cell.angle_alpha   90.00
_cell.angle_beta   90.00
_cell.angle_gamma   90.00
#
_symmetry.space_group_name_H-M   'P 1'
#
loop_
_entity.id
_entity.type
_entity.pdbx_description
1 polymer ?
#
loop_
_entity_poly.entity_id
_entity_poly.type
_entity_poly.pdbx_seq_one_letter_code
_entity_poly.pdbx_strand_id
1 'polypeptide(L)' 'QFDFLGERILTGIVTSGSGPASLSSMNEPPAWVTSYIVKYSADHKEWNPFTDDNGELHTFDGNTNNLDKVKHYFK' A
#
# COMPACT_ATOMS: atom_id res chain seq x y z
N GLN A 1 -0.07 0.87 -9.56
CA GLN A 1 1.01 1.80 -9.93
C GLN A 1 0.46 3.21 -9.84
N PHE A 2 1.26 4.17 -9.37
CA PHE A 2 0.94 5.60 -9.39
C PHE A 2 2.14 6.33 -9.98
N ASP A 3 1.90 7.28 -10.88
CA ASP A 3 2.95 8.08 -11.53
C ASP A 3 2.89 9.52 -11.01
N PHE A 4 4.03 10.02 -10.53
CA PHE A 4 4.17 11.36 -9.98
C PHE A 4 4.58 12.41 -11.02
N LEU A 5 4.73 12.01 -12.29
CA LEU A 5 5.13 12.87 -13.42
C LEU A 5 6.52 13.51 -13.24
N GLY A 6 7.33 12.94 -12.34
CA GLY A 6 8.68 13.40 -12.01
C GLY A 6 9.16 12.80 -10.69
N GLU A 7 10.46 12.94 -10.44
CA GLU A 7 11.10 12.39 -9.24
C GLU A 7 10.55 13.01 -7.96
N ARG A 8 10.28 12.18 -6.95
CA ARG A 8 9.78 12.58 -5.63
C ARG A 8 10.42 11.74 -4.54
N ILE A 9 10.66 12.37 -3.39
CA ILE A 9 10.99 11.66 -2.16
C ILE A 9 9.67 11.22 -1.51
N LEU A 10 9.45 9.91 -1.43
CA LEU A 10 8.30 9.35 -0.73
C LEU A 10 8.76 8.87 0.65
N THR A 11 8.08 9.30 1.70
CA THR A 11 8.43 8.94 3.10
C THR A 11 7.47 7.91 3.70
N GLY A 12 6.41 7.55 2.98
CA GLY A 12 5.45 6.58 3.45
C GLY A 12 4.20 6.49 2.59
N ILE A 13 3.33 5.57 2.98
CA ILE A 13 2.05 5.27 2.36
C ILE A 13 0.97 5.08 3.42
N VAL A 14 -0.27 5.41 3.07
CA VAL A 14 -1.45 5.11 3.88
C VAL A 14 -2.37 4.20 3.08
N THR A 15 -2.81 3.09 3.67
CA THR A 15 -3.74 2.13 3.06
C THR A 15 -5.06 2.09 3.82
N SER A 16 -6.14 1.87 3.09
CA SER A 16 -7.48 1.57 3.62
C SER A 16 -8.14 0.52 2.74
N GLY A 17 -9.13 -0.17 3.30
CA GLY A 17 -10.01 -1.00 2.47
C GLY A 17 -11.10 -0.19 1.78
N SER A 18 -12.09 -0.91 1.27
CA SER A 18 -13.25 -0.40 0.55
C SER A 18 -14.51 -1.17 0.96
N GLY A 19 -15.67 -0.64 0.57
CA GLY A 19 -16.98 -1.23 0.83
C GLY A 19 -17.67 -0.67 2.07
N PRO A 20 -18.91 -1.10 2.32
CA PRO A 20 -19.76 -0.50 3.35
C PRO A 20 -19.26 -0.83 4.76
N ALA A 21 -19.55 0.06 5.71
CA ALA A 21 -19.30 -0.19 7.13
C ALA A 21 -20.21 -1.28 7.72
N SER A 22 -21.31 -1.62 7.04
CA SER A 22 -22.27 -2.64 7.45
C SER A 22 -22.73 -3.48 6.26
N LEU A 23 -22.83 -4.80 6.49
CA LEU A 23 -23.40 -5.76 5.54
C LEU A 23 -24.85 -5.47 5.15
N SER A 24 -25.59 -4.74 5.98
CA SER A 24 -26.97 -4.35 5.69
C SER A 24 -27.10 -3.26 4.61
N SER A 25 -26.00 -2.65 4.18
CA SER A 25 -25.98 -1.52 3.22
C SER A 25 -25.53 -1.92 1.81
N MET A 26 -25.65 -3.20 1.43
CA MET A 26 -24.87 -3.79 0.34
C MET A 26 -25.44 -3.68 -1.07
N ASN A 27 -24.57 -3.25 -1.99
CA ASN A 27 -24.41 -3.81 -3.34
C ASN A 27 -23.07 -4.60 -3.48
N GLU A 28 -22.06 -4.38 -2.62
CA GLU A 28 -20.78 -5.13 -2.61
C GLU A 28 -20.19 -5.32 -1.19
N PRO A 29 -19.42 -6.40 -0.95
CA PRO A 29 -18.80 -6.70 0.34
C PRO A 29 -17.61 -5.82 0.75
N PRO A 30 -17.37 -5.60 2.06
CA PRO A 30 -16.17 -4.93 2.51
C PRO A 30 -14.93 -5.76 2.16
N ALA A 31 -13.86 -5.09 1.74
CA ALA A 31 -12.61 -5.73 1.35
C ALA A 31 -11.40 -4.86 1.73
N TRP A 32 -10.28 -5.50 2.01
CA TRP A 32 -9.02 -4.84 2.36
C TRP A 32 -7.82 -5.73 2.04
N VAL A 33 -6.64 -5.12 1.96
CA VAL A 33 -5.37 -5.82 1.72
C VAL A 33 -4.74 -6.16 3.07
N THR A 34 -4.33 -7.42 3.26
CA THR A 34 -3.74 -7.91 4.53
C THR A 34 -2.22 -7.86 4.56
N SER A 35 -1.56 -7.85 3.40
CA SER A 35 -0.12 -7.61 3.27
C SER A 35 0.24 -7.17 1.86
N TYR A 36 1.33 -6.43 1.70
CA TYR A 36 1.81 -5.97 0.40
C TYR A 36 3.30 -5.68 0.37
N ILE A 37 3.86 -5.62 -0.83
CA ILE A 37 5.23 -5.12 -1.09
C ILE A 37 5.15 -3.81 -1.87
N VAL A 38 6.19 -2.99 -1.76
CA VAL A 38 6.34 -1.76 -2.57
C VAL A 38 7.43 -1.98 -3.61
N LYS A 39 7.16 -1.56 -4.84
CA LYS A 39 8.18 -1.42 -5.89
C LYS A 39 8.17 0.00 -6.40
N TYR A 40 9.34 0.51 -6.78
CA TYR A 40 9.51 1.87 -7.30
C TYR A 40 10.39 1.87 -8.56
N SER A 41 10.20 2.88 -9.40
CA SER A 41 10.93 3.06 -10.65
C SER A 41 11.09 4.55 -10.94
N ALA A 42 12.25 4.94 -11.44
CA ALA A 42 12.52 6.29 -11.93
C ALA A 42 12.40 6.40 -13.47
N ASP A 43 12.36 5.27 -14.17
CA ASP A 43 12.42 5.19 -15.64
C ASP A 43 11.24 4.44 -16.29
N HIS A 44 10.30 3.96 -15.47
CA HIS A 44 9.15 3.13 -15.84
C HIS A 44 9.48 1.76 -16.46
N LYS A 45 10.76 1.38 -16.50
CA LYS A 45 11.21 0.12 -17.11
C LYS A 45 11.68 -0.85 -16.03
N GLU A 46 12.57 -0.40 -15.15
CA GLU A 46 13.08 -1.21 -14.06
C GLU A 46 12.35 -0.88 -12.76
N TRP A 47 11.82 -1.91 -12.09
CA TRP A 47 11.05 -1.79 -10.86
C TRP A 47 11.79 -2.44 -9.70
N ASN A 48 12.37 -1.60 -8.85
CA ASN A 48 13.15 -1.99 -7.69
C ASN A 48 12.22 -2.31 -6.51
N PRO A 49 12.40 -3.46 -5.81
CA PRO A 49 11.68 -3.71 -4.58
C PRO A 49 12.15 -2.78 -3.47
N PHE A 50 11.24 -2.37 -2.59
CA PHE A 50 11.61 -1.75 -1.32
C PHE A 50 12.14 -2.85 -0.38
N THR A 51 13.32 -2.62 0.18
CA THR A 51 14.01 -3.55 1.07
C THR A 51 14.13 -2.95 2.47
N ASP A 52 14.30 -3.80 3.47
CA ASP A 52 14.60 -3.36 4.84
C ASP A 52 16.08 -2.97 5.02
N ASP A 53 16.46 -2.63 6.26
CA ASP A 53 17.81 -2.25 6.65
C ASP A 53 18.87 -3.35 6.39
N ASN A 54 18.44 -4.61 6.24
CA ASN A 54 19.30 -5.75 5.92
C ASN A 54 19.37 -6.04 4.42
N GLY A 55 18.64 -5.28 3.59
CA GLY A 55 18.52 -5.51 2.16
C GLY A 55 17.55 -6.64 1.80
N GLU A 56 16.75 -7.13 2.75
CA GLU A 56 15.74 -8.16 2.50
C GLU A 56 14.44 -7.53 2.00
N LEU A 57 13.66 -8.29 1.21
CA LEU A 57 12.37 -7.81 0.70
C LEU A 57 11.43 -7.47 1.86
N HIS A 58 11.05 -6.19 1.96
CA HIS A 58 10.18 -5.76 3.04
C HIS A 58 8.71 -6.03 2.68
N THR A 59 8.04 -6.87 3.49
CA THR A 59 6.60 -7.11 3.39
C THR A 59 5.88 -6.31 4.46
N PHE A 60 5.02 -5.39 4.04
CA PHE A 60 4.22 -4.58 4.95
C PHE A 60 2.96 -5.34 5.34
N ASP A 61 2.67 -5.41 6.64
CA ASP A 61 1.35 -5.83 7.13
C ASP A 61 0.31 -4.78 6.77
N GLY A 62 -0.80 -5.20 6.17
CA GLY A 62 -1.86 -4.31 5.69
C GLY A 62 -2.91 -3.99 6.75
N ASN A 63 -4.15 -3.83 6.28
CA ASN A 63 -5.30 -3.53 7.12
C ASN A 63 -5.91 -4.81 7.72
N THR A 64 -6.63 -4.65 8.84
CA THR A 64 -7.43 -5.72 9.48
C THR A 64 -8.93 -5.56 9.26
N ASN A 65 -9.35 -4.43 8.68
CA ASN A 65 -10.72 -4.10 8.31
C ASN A 65 -10.75 -3.09 7.15
N ASN A 66 -11.94 -2.77 6.63
CA ASN A 66 -12.10 -1.87 5.49
C ASN A 66 -12.12 -0.37 5.82
N LEU A 67 -12.21 0.01 7.09
CA LEU A 67 -12.49 1.39 7.50
C LEU A 67 -11.23 2.12 7.98
N ASP A 68 -10.40 1.44 8.76
CA ASP A 68 -9.23 2.04 9.38
C ASP A 68 -8.15 2.36 8.35
N LYS A 69 -7.45 3.47 8.60
CA LYS A 69 -6.28 3.88 7.82
C LYS A 69 -5.03 3.39 8.54
N VAL A 70 -4.23 2.59 7.85
CA VAL A 70 -2.92 2.14 8.35
C VAL A 70 -1.83 2.93 7.62
N LYS A 71 -0.85 3.43 8.36
CA LYS A 71 0.26 4.21 7.83
C LYS A 71 1.56 3.44 7.97
N HIS A 72 2.33 3.38 6.89
CA HIS A 72 3.68 2.83 6.87
C HIS A 72 4.66 3.90 6.43
N TYR A 73 5.73 4.07 7.19
CA TYR A 73 6.85 4.92 6.81
C TYR A 73 7.89 4.09 6.07
N PHE A 74 8.46 4.64 5.02
CA PHE A 74 9.65 4.09 4.39
C PHE A 74 10.85 4.57 5.21
N LYS A 75 11.60 3.63 5.78
CA LYS A 75 12.79 3.89 6.58
C LYS A 75 14.00 3.35 5.85
#